data_AF-A0A3C2B8K7-F1
#
_entry.id   AF-A0A3C2B8K7-F1
#
_cell.length_a   1.000
_cell.length_b   1.000
_cell.length_c   1.000
_cell.angle_alpha   90.00
_cell.angle_beta   90.00
_cell.angle_gamma   90.00
#
_symmetry.space_group_name_H-M   'P 1'
#
loop_
_entity.id
_entity.type
_entity.pdbx_description
1 polymer ?
#
loop_
_entity_poly.entity_id
_entity_poly.type
_entity_poly.pdbx_seq_one_letter_code
_entity_poly.pdbx_strand_id
1 'polypeptide(L)'
;AIHEGGHAILTVVLPNSDPLHKVTILPRGMALGVTWSLPEERHTYSKEYFEDVICRAMGGRVAERIVFGHLNSGAANDLEQATNIARRMVREWGM
;
A
#
# COMPACT_ATOMS: atom_id res chain seq x y z
N ALA A 1 -9.49 4.70 -10.50
CA ALA A 1 -10.54 4.01 -9.72
C ALA A 1 -10.11 2.61 -9.31
N ILE A 2 -9.82 1.70 -10.26
CA ILE A 2 -9.40 0.31 -9.94
C ILE A 2 -8.12 0.27 -9.09
N HIS A 3 -7.13 1.09 -9.43
CA HIS A 3 -5.87 1.22 -8.68
C HIS A 3 -6.11 1.52 -7.19
N GLU A 4 -6.79 2.63 -6.90
CA GLU A 4 -7.17 3.00 -5.52
C GLU A 4 -8.06 1.93 -4.85
N GLY A 5 -8.96 1.29 -5.61
CA GLY A 5 -9.77 0.19 -5.12
C GLY A 5 -8.93 -0.99 -4.62
N GLY A 6 -7.82 -1.29 -5.30
CA GLY A 6 -6.87 -2.33 -4.87
C GLY A 6 -6.24 -2.03 -3.52
N HIS A 7 -5.72 -0.81 -3.33
CA HIS A 7 -5.19 -0.39 -2.03
C HIS A 7 -6.26 -0.41 -0.94
N ALA A 8 -7.44 0.14 -1.24
CA ALA A 8 -8.53 0.26 -0.28
C ALA A 8 -9.03 -1.10 0.21
N ILE A 9 -9.25 -2.06 -0.69
CA ILE A 9 -9.68 -3.42 -0.33
C ILE A 9 -8.64 -4.06 0.58
N LEU A 10 -7.36 -4.05 0.19
CA LEU A 10 -6.29 -4.65 1.00
C LEU A 10 -6.15 -3.97 2.37
N THR A 11 -6.32 -2.66 2.44
CA THR A 11 -6.31 -1.93 3.73
C THR A 11 -7.40 -2.45 4.68
N VAL A 12 -8.56 -2.85 4.16
CA VAL A 12 -9.70 -3.29 4.96
C VAL A 12 -9.63 -4.77 5.34
N VAL A 13 -9.11 -5.63 4.47
CA VAL A 13 -9.13 -7.09 4.69
C VAL A 13 -7.88 -7.62 5.40
N LEU A 14 -6.76 -6.90 5.37
CA LEU A 14 -5.53 -7.33 6.00
C LEU A 14 -5.61 -7.11 7.53
N PRO A 15 -5.27 -8.13 8.34
CA PRO A 15 -5.55 -8.10 9.78
C PRO A 15 -4.68 -7.12 10.56
N ASN A 16 -3.50 -6.76 10.06
CA ASN A 16 -2.58 -5.85 10.75
C ASN A 16 -2.50 -4.47 10.10
N SER A 17 -3.36 -4.15 9.13
CA SER A 17 -3.35 -2.83 8.49
C SER A 17 -3.94 -1.76 9.41
N ASP A 18 -3.41 -0.54 9.31
CA ASP A 18 -4.03 0.63 9.92
C ASP A 18 -5.45 0.87 9.34
N PRO A 19 -6.39 1.42 10.13
CA PRO A 19 -7.75 1.69 9.68
C PRO A 19 -7.80 2.61 8.46
N LEU A 20 -8.59 2.20 7.46
CA LEU A 20 -8.86 3.02 6.28
C LEU A 20 -9.61 4.29 6.71
N HIS A 21 -9.07 5.46 6.34
CA HIS A 21 -9.68 6.74 6.65
C HIS A 21 -10.39 7.37 5.45
N LYS A 22 -9.75 7.36 4.28
CA LYS A 22 -10.28 8.02 3.08
C LYS A 22 -9.73 7.41 1.81
N VAL A 23 -10.57 7.34 0.77
CA VAL A 23 -10.16 6.98 -0.59
C VAL A 23 -10.69 8.03 -1.55
N THR A 24 -9.87 8.46 -2.51
CA THR A 24 -10.29 9.39 -3.55
C THR A 24 -9.56 9.12 -4.86
N ILE A 25 -10.25 9.36 -5.97
CA ILE A 25 -9.68 9.37 -7.33
C ILE A 25 -9.46 10.80 -7.84
N LEU A 26 -9.67 11.79 -6.98
CA LEU A 26 -9.41 13.18 -7.33
C LEU A 26 -7.91 13.44 -7.17
N PRO A 27 -7.25 14.05 -8.18
CA PRO A 27 -5.84 14.38 -8.11
C PRO A 27 -5.52 15.21 -6.87
N ARG A 28 -4.46 14.83 -6.16
CA ARG A 28 -3.97 15.46 -4.93
C ARG A 28 -2.45 15.55 -4.99
N GLY A 29 -1.92 16.74 -5.19
CA GLY A 29 -0.49 16.93 -5.38
C GLY A 29 0.01 16.18 -6.62
N MET A 30 1.04 15.34 -6.44
CA MET A 30 1.61 14.51 -7.51
C MET A 30 0.84 13.21 -7.77
N ALA A 31 -0.15 12.88 -6.94
CA ALA A 31 -0.93 11.64 -7.05
C ALA A 31 -2.25 11.87 -7.80
N LEU A 32 -2.63 10.93 -8.66
CA LEU A 32 -3.89 10.96 -9.42
C LEU A 32 -5.09 10.36 -8.66
N GLY A 33 -4.82 9.81 -7.48
CA GLY A 33 -5.75 9.22 -6.53
C GLY A 33 -4.97 8.93 -5.25
N VAL A 34 -5.66 8.81 -4.12
CA VAL A 34 -5.00 8.44 -2.86
C VAL A 34 -5.92 7.63 -1.96
N THR A 35 -5.31 6.61 -1.35
CA THR A 35 -5.85 5.81 -0.25
C THR A 35 -5.11 6.16 1.04
N TRP A 36 -5.83 6.70 2.03
CA TRP A 36 -5.30 7.15 3.32
C TRP A 36 -5.74 6.23 4.45
N SER A 37 -4.76 5.83 5.27
CA SER A 37 -5.00 5.16 6.55
C SER A 37 -4.64 6.10 7.69
N LEU A 38 -5.32 5.98 8.83
CA LEU A 38 -4.96 6.70 10.05
C LEU A 38 -4.06 5.81 10.90
N PRO A 39 -2.76 6.12 11.02
CA PRO A 39 -1.86 5.32 11.84
C PRO A 39 -2.24 5.45 13.32
N GLU A 40 -2.20 4.34 14.04
CA GLU A 40 -2.24 4.36 15.49
C GLU A 40 -0.88 4.77 16.06
N GLU A 41 -0.88 5.44 17.22
CA GLU A 41 0.36 5.82 17.89
C GLU A 41 1.08 4.56 18.40
N ARG A 42 2.14 4.15 17.69
CA ARG A 42 2.94 2.96 18.00
C ARG A 42 4.43 3.31 17.96
N HIS A 43 5.18 2.78 18.94
CA HIS A 43 6.64 2.92 19.00
C HIS A 43 7.39 1.77 18.31
N THR A 44 6.73 0.63 18.10
CA THR A 44 7.29 -0.55 17.43
C THR A 44 6.23 -1.21 16.54
N TYR A 45 6.68 -1.97 15.54
CA TYR A 45 5.84 -2.65 14.57
C TYR A 45 6.28 -4.11 14.44
N SER A 46 5.32 -5.01 14.27
CA SER A 46 5.60 -6.44 14.05
C SER A 46 6.02 -6.72 12.60
N LYS A 47 6.53 -7.92 12.36
CA LYS A 47 6.85 -8.38 11.00
C LYS A 47 5.58 -8.42 10.14
N GLU A 48 4.50 -8.95 10.70
CA GLU A 48 3.20 -9.12 10.03
C GLU A 48 2.59 -7.77 9.63
N TYR A 49 2.79 -6.73 10.45
CA TYR A 49 2.42 -5.36 10.08
C TYR A 49 3.15 -4.91 8.80
N PHE A 50 4.48 -5.09 8.73
CA PHE A 50 5.23 -4.67 7.55
C PHE A 50 4.92 -5.51 6.31
N GLU A 51 4.66 -6.81 6.47
CA GLU A 51 4.17 -7.67 5.39
C GLU A 51 2.82 -7.17 4.85
N ASP A 52 1.89 -6.79 5.73
CA ASP A 52 0.59 -6.22 5.33
C ASP A 52 0.75 -4.83 4.68
N VAL A 53 1.67 -4.00 5.15
CA VAL A 53 1.98 -2.71 4.50
C VAL A 53 2.52 -2.91 3.08
N ILE A 54 3.43 -3.87 2.88
CA ILE A 54 3.95 -4.23 1.55
C ILE A 54 2.82 -4.76 0.67
N CYS A 55 1.98 -5.64 1.20
CA CYS A 55 0.83 -6.21 0.49
C CYS A 55 -0.12 -5.10 0.01
N ARG A 56 -0.51 -4.19 0.90
CA ARG A 56 -1.35 -3.03 0.59
C ARG A 56 -0.72 -2.12 -0.47
N ALA A 57 0.57 -1.82 -0.39
CA ALA A 57 1.27 -1.02 -1.39
C ALA A 57 1.20 -1.67 -2.78
N MET A 58 1.30 -2.99 -2.87
CA MET A 58 1.19 -3.69 -4.16
C MET A 58 -0.26 -3.86 -4.66
N GLY A 59 -1.26 -3.52 -3.85
CA GLY A 59 -2.69 -3.70 -4.13
C GLY A 59 -3.17 -3.03 -5.41
N GLY A 60 -2.80 -1.76 -5.64
CA GLY A 60 -3.20 -1.03 -6.84
C GLY A 60 -2.70 -1.70 -8.12
N ARG A 61 -1.43 -2.11 -8.14
CA ARG A 61 -0.82 -2.81 -9.28
C ARG A 61 -1.45 -4.19 -9.54
N VAL A 62 -1.76 -4.95 -8.48
CA VAL A 62 -2.43 -6.25 -8.62
C VAL A 62 -3.85 -6.08 -9.17
N ALA A 63 -4.59 -5.09 -8.66
CA ALA A 63 -5.95 -4.80 -9.13
C ALA A 63 -5.97 -4.43 -10.62
N GLU A 64 -5.05 -3.56 -11.06
CA GLU A 64 -4.90 -3.22 -12.47
C GLU A 64 -4.60 -4.44 -13.34
N ARG A 65 -3.69 -5.31 -12.91
CA ARG A 65 -3.35 -6.54 -13.65
C ARG A 65 -4.55 -7.46 -13.80
N ILE A 66 -5.35 -7.63 -12.75
CA ILE A 66 -6.52 -8.50 -12.75
C ILE A 66 -7.62 -7.95 -13.68
N VAL A 67 -7.88 -6.64 -13.62
CA VAL A 67 -9.01 -6.03 -14.35
C VAL A 67 -8.64 -5.66 -15.78
N PHE A 68 -7.43 -5.14 -16.01
CA PHE A 68 -7.02 -4.62 -17.32
C PHE A 68 -6.08 -5.53 -18.09
N GLY A 69 -5.49 -6.55 -17.45
CA GLY A 69 -4.58 -7.50 -18.09
C GLY A 69 -3.21 -6.92 -18.48
N HIS A 70 -2.93 -5.66 -18.16
CA HIS A 70 -1.66 -5.00 -18.44
C HIS A 70 -1.29 -4.05 -17.30
N LEU A 71 -0.04 -3.57 -17.33
CA LEU A 71 0.55 -2.75 -16.28
C LEU A 71 1.03 -1.42 -16.86
N ASN A 72 0.96 -0.36 -16.06
CA ASN A 72 1.49 0.96 -16.40
C ASN A 72 2.59 1.39 -15.38
N SER A 73 3.14 2.59 -15.58
CA SER A 73 4.20 3.17 -14.74
C SER A 73 3.68 3.94 -13.52
N GLY A 74 2.35 4.06 -13.33
CA GLY A 74 1.71 4.81 -12.26
C GLY A 74 1.94 4.24 -10.86
N ALA A 75 2.20 2.92 -10.76
CA ALA A 75 2.49 2.24 -9.50
C ALA A 75 3.97 2.34 -9.03
N ALA A 76 4.77 3.25 -9.62
CA ALA A 76 6.20 3.34 -9.34
C ALA A 76 6.50 3.70 -7.88
N ASN A 77 5.75 4.67 -7.32
CA ASN A 77 5.91 5.08 -5.93
C ASN A 77 5.55 3.95 -4.96
N ASP A 78 4.51 3.17 -5.25
CA ASP A 78 4.11 2.05 -4.38
C ASP A 78 5.18 0.96 -4.34
N LEU A 79 5.78 0.67 -5.51
CA LEU A 79 6.87 -0.29 -5.63
C LEU A 79 8.13 0.18 -4.89
N GLU A 80 8.46 1.48 -4.99
CA GLU A 80 9.57 2.08 -4.27
C GLU A 80 9.36 1.96 -2.74
N GLN A 81 8.18 2.30 -2.24
CA GLN A 81 7.84 2.17 -0.83
C GLN A 81 7.93 0.72 -0.33
N ALA A 82 7.33 -0.22 -1.07
CA ALA A 82 7.39 -1.64 -0.74
C ALA A 82 8.83 -2.17 -0.69
N THR A 83 9.65 -1.79 -1.68
CA THR A 83 11.07 -2.17 -1.77
C THR A 83 11.86 -1.63 -0.58
N ASN A 84 11.64 -0.37 -0.23
CA ASN A 84 12.32 0.26 0.90
C ASN A 84 11.97 -0.42 2.23
N ILE A 85 10.71 -0.75 2.47
CA ILE A 85 10.29 -1.47 3.67
C ILE A 85 10.95 -2.85 3.72
N ALA A 86 10.87 -3.63 2.63
CA ALA A 86 11.46 -4.97 2.58
C ALA A 86 12.97 -4.94 2.83
N ARG A 87 13.69 -3.94 2.27
CA ARG A 87 15.12 -3.76 2.51
C ARG A 87 15.42 -3.49 3.99
N ARG A 88 14.61 -2.69 4.67
CA ARG A 88 14.79 -2.33 6.09
C ARG A 88 14.46 -3.50 7.01
N MET A 89 13.41 -4.26 6.71
CA MET A 89 13.09 -5.50 7.43
C MET A 89 14.31 -6.41 7.55
N VAL A 90 15.03 -6.62 6.44
CA VAL A 90 16.21 -7.49 6.41
C VAL A 90 17.44 -6.82 7.04
N ARG A 91 17.77 -5.58 6.65
CA ARG A 91 19.08 -4.98 6.98
C ARG A 91 19.13 -4.26 8.32
N GLU A 92 18.00 -3.72 8.76
CA GLU A 92 17.93 -2.80 9.90
C GLU A 92 17.17 -3.40 11.07
N TRP A 93 16.09 -4.16 10.82
CA TRP A 93 15.21 -4.67 11.87
C TRP A 93 15.40 -6.15 12.19
N GLY A 94 16.10 -6.91 11.35
CA GLY A 94 16.38 -8.34 11.57
C GLY A 94 15.12 -9.22 11.54
N MET A 95 14.20 -8.94 10.61
CA MET A 95 12.94 -9.64 10.39
C MET A 95 12.98 -10.65 9.24
#